data_AF-A0A3S0E8X3-F1
#
_entry.id   AF-A0A3S0E8X3-F1
#
_cell.length_a   1.000
_cell.length_b   1.000
_cell.length_c   1.000
_cell.angle_alpha   90.00
_cell.angle_beta   90.00
_cell.angle_gamma   90.00
#
_symmetry.space_group_name_H-M   'P 1'
#
loop_
_entity.id
_entity.type
_entity.pdbx_description
1 polymer ?
#
loop_
_entity_poly.entity_id
_entity_poly.type
_entity_poly.pdbx_seq_one_letter_code
_entity_poly.pdbx_strand_id
1 'polypeptide(L)' 'MYPLKIRELRTKYEHQLGNTFNIASFHDEILKDGAMPLAVLEQKMDAWAASQSKQ' A
#
# COMPACT_ATOMS: atom_id res chain seq x y z
N MET A 1 13.09 -13.34 9.27
CA MET A 1 12.32 -13.83 8.12
C MET A 1 11.00 -13.06 7.97
N TYR A 2 11.03 -11.71 7.90
CA TYR A 2 9.85 -10.87 7.66
C TYR A 2 10.05 -9.64 6.70
N PRO A 3 11.04 -9.58 5.79
CA PRO A 3 11.09 -8.50 4.79
C PRO A 3 10.12 -8.68 3.60
N LEU A 4 9.28 -9.73 3.59
CA LEU A 4 8.47 -10.11 2.43
C LEU A 4 7.09 -9.42 2.37
N LYS A 5 6.53 -9.01 3.51
CA LYS A 5 5.11 -8.62 3.55
C LYS A 5 4.81 -7.28 2.88
N ILE A 6 5.64 -6.27 3.10
CA ILE A 6 5.51 -4.97 2.41
C ILE A 6 5.71 -5.15 0.89
N ARG A 7 6.58 -6.08 0.49
CA ARG A 7 6.81 -6.40 -0.92
C ARG A 7 5.59 -7.07 -1.55
N GLU A 8 4.95 -8.00 -0.84
CA GLU A 8 3.68 -8.62 -1.27
C GLU A 8 2.58 -7.58 -1.45
N LEU A 9 2.43 -6.67 -0.47
CA LEU A 9 1.45 -5.59 -0.54
C LEU A 9 1.72 -4.65 -1.71
N ARG A 10 2.98 -4.28 -1.93
CA ARG A 10 3.37 -3.50 -3.10
C ARG A 10 2.92 -4.20 -4.37
N THR A 11 3.28 -5.47 -4.57
CA THR A 11 2.89 -6.22 -5.77
C THR A 11 1.37 -6.31 -5.92
N LYS A 12 0.63 -6.52 -4.82
CA LYS A 12 -0.85 -6.51 -4.82
C LYS A 12 -1.40 -5.19 -5.37
N TYR A 13 -0.97 -4.06 -4.83
CA TYR A 13 -1.48 -2.74 -5.24
C TYR A 13 -0.97 -2.31 -6.61
N GLU A 14 0.26 -2.68 -6.98
CA GLU A 14 0.84 -2.45 -8.30
C GLU A 14 0.01 -3.17 -9.39
N HIS A 15 -0.44 -4.41 -9.12
CA HIS A 15 -1.36 -5.12 -10.01
C HIS A 15 -2.78 -4.56 -9.99
N GLN A 16 -3.31 -4.14 -8.83
CA GLN A 16 -4.66 -3.63 -8.69
C GLN A 16 -4.84 -2.24 -9.33
N LEU A 17 -3.85 -1.36 -9.17
CA LEU A 17 -3.87 0.02 -9.64
C LEU A 17 -3.27 0.17 -11.05
N GLY A 18 -2.38 -0.75 -11.46
CA GLY A 18 -1.76 -0.74 -12.78
C GLY A 18 -1.10 0.61 -13.09
N ASN A 19 -1.59 1.29 -14.13
CA ASN A 19 -1.08 2.60 -14.55
C ASN A 19 -1.33 3.74 -13.55
N THR A 20 -2.28 3.58 -12.63
CA THR A 20 -2.55 4.57 -11.57
C THR A 20 -1.68 4.35 -10.33
N PHE A 21 -0.90 3.26 -10.29
CA PHE A 21 -0.03 2.97 -9.17
C PHE A 21 1.12 3.97 -9.09
N ASN A 22 1.22 4.67 -7.97
CA ASN A 22 2.37 5.53 -7.67
C ASN A 22 3.15 5.00 -6.46
N ILE A 23 4.38 4.55 -6.72
CA ILE A 23 5.29 4.03 -5.68
C ILE A 23 5.69 5.09 -4.64
N ALA A 24 5.81 6.36 -5.05
CA ALA A 24 6.13 7.44 -4.12
C ALA A 24 4.98 7.64 -3.13
N SER A 25 3.74 7.71 -3.63
CA SER A 25 2.54 7.81 -2.80
C SER A 25 2.33 6.59 -1.89
N PHE A 26 2.69 5.39 -2.36
CA PHE A 26 2.66 4.18 -1.55
C PHE A 26 3.64 4.26 -0.37
N HIS A 27 4.90 4.66 -0.61
CA HIS A 27 5.87 4.82 0.47
C HIS A 27 5.50 5.97 1.41
N ASP A 28 4.99 7.09 0.89
CA ASP A 28 4.52 8.21 1.71
C ASP A 28 3.42 7.75 2.65
N GLU A 29 2.39 7.04 2.16
CA GLU A 29 1.28 6.58 3.01
C GLU A 29 1.74 5.52 4.03
N ILE A 30 2.70 4.66 3.69
CA ILE A 30 3.31 3.72 4.64
C ILE A 30 4.11 4.45 5.74
N LEU A 31 4.87 5.48 5.39
CA LEU A 31 5.72 6.20 6.35
C LEU A 31 4.93 7.19 7.21
N LYS A 32 3.81 7.70 6.69
CA LYS A 32 2.98 8.73 7.31
C LYS A 32 2.38 8.32 8.65
N ASP A 33 2.02 7.04 8.81
CA ASP A 33 1.45 6.52 10.05
C ASP A 33 2.49 5.90 11.01
N GLY A 34 3.75 5.81 10.59
CA GLY A 34 4.81 5.22 11.40
C GLY A 34 4.65 3.71 11.65
N ALA A 35 5.23 3.21 12.74
CA ALA A 35 5.21 1.79 13.08
C ALA A 35 3.83 1.37 13.62
N MET A 36 3.04 0.71 12.79
CA MET A 36 1.75 0.15 13.15
C MET A 36 1.69 -1.36 12.87
N PRO A 37 0.76 -2.11 13.50
CA PRO A 37 0.59 -3.52 13.19
C PRO A 37 0.25 -3.71 11.71
N LEU A 38 0.88 -4.72 11.10
CA LEU A 38 0.71 -5.04 9.68
C LEU A 38 -0.76 -5.12 9.25
N ALA A 39 -1.63 -5.74 10.06
CA ALA A 39 -3.05 -5.88 9.74
C ALA A 39 -3.77 -4.52 9.60
N VAL A 40 -3.36 -3.51 10.38
CA VAL A 40 -3.94 -2.16 10.29
C VAL A 40 -3.38 -1.44 9.07
N LEU A 41 -2.08 -1.62 8.80
CA LEU A 41 -1.45 -1.07 7.59
C LEU A 41 -2.13 -1.60 6.33
N GLU A 42 -2.41 -2.90 6.27
CA GLU A 42 -3.12 -3.54 5.15
C GLU A 42 -4.49 -2.91 4.90
N GLN A 43 -5.30 -2.74 5.95
CA GLN A 43 -6.62 -2.11 5.82
C GLN A 43 -6.55 -0.66 5.34
N LYS A 44 -5.58 0.12 5.85
CA LYS A 44 -5.39 1.51 5.40
C LYS A 44 -4.94 1.57 3.94
N MET A 45 -3.98 0.71 3.56
CA MET A 45 -3.53 0.62 2.17
C MET A 45 -4.64 0.15 1.23
N ASP A 46 -5.51 -0.77 1.65
CA ASP A 46 -6.66 -1.20 0.85
C ASP A 46 -7.63 -0.03 0.62
N ALA A 47 -7.91 0.77 1.66
CA ALA A 47 -8.74 1.97 1.54
C ALA A 47 -8.08 3.04 0.65
N TRP A 48 -6.78 3.25 0.80
CA TRP A 48 -5.99 4.16 -0.05
C TRP A 48 -6.02 3.71 -1.51
N ALA A 49 -5.76 2.44 -1.79
CA ALA A 49 -5.81 1.90 -3.15
C ALA A 49 -7.22 2.03 -3.76
N ALA A 50 -8.28 1.75 -2.99
CA ALA A 50 -9.65 1.97 -3.44
C ALA A 50 -9.94 3.45 -3.79
N SER A 51 -9.26 4.41 -3.13
CA SER A 51 -9.36 5.84 -3.46
C SER A 51 -8.63 6.20 -4.76
N GLN A 52 -7.51 5.53 -5.07
CA GLN A 52 -6.72 5.76 -6.29
C GLN A 52 -7.40 5.17 -7.54
N SER A 53 -8.10 4.03 -7.43
CA SER A 53 -8.85 3.44 -8.55
C SER A 53 -10.11 4.22 -8.95
N LYS A 54 -10.57 5.16 -8.10
CA LYS A 54 -11.84 5.87 -8.29
C LYS A 54 -11.71 7.22 -8.98
N GLN A 55 -10.53 7.54 -9.52
CA GLN A 55 -10.23 8.82 -10.17
C GLN A 55 -10.20 8.73 -11.69
#